data_AF-A0A6J6F131-F1
#
_entry.id   AF-A0A6J6F131-F1
#
_cell.length_a   1.000
_cell.length_b   1.000
_cell.length_c   1.000
_cell.angle_alpha   90.00
_cell.angle_beta   90.00
_cell.angle_gamma   90.00
#
_symmetry.space_group_name_H-M   'P 1'
#
loop_
_entity.id
_entity.type
_entity.pdbx_description
1 polymer ?
#
loop_
_entity_poly.entity_id
_entity_poly.type
_entity_poly.pdbx_seq_one_letter_code
_entity_poly.pdbx_strand_id
1 'polypeptide(L)' 'MCNAINSEDPEGIPVPYLMSGGTDNKALHDLGIVGYGFSPLRLPADLDFFSLFHGVDERVPLESLKFGARVLYEFLENA' A
#
# COMPACT_ATOMS: atom_id res chain seq x y z
N MET A 1 1.45 0.62 -11.06
CA MET A 1 0.82 1.04 -9.78
C MET A 1 -0.39 1.93 -10.01
N CYS A 2 -0.26 3.14 -10.59
CA CYS A 2 -1.41 4.05 -10.76
C CYS A 2 -2.57 3.44 -11.56
N ASN A 3 -2.30 2.76 -12.68
CA ASN A 3 -3.36 2.13 -13.48
C ASN A 3 -4.13 1.06 -12.69
N ALA A 4 -3.43 0.26 -11.89
CA ALA A 4 -4.04 -0.78 -11.06
C ALA A 4 -4.86 -0.21 -9.89
N ILE A 5 -4.50 0.97 -9.38
CA ILE A 5 -5.35 1.70 -8.43
C ILE A 5 -6.61 2.17 -9.15
N ASN A 6 -6.47 2.82 -10.30
CA ASN A 6 -7.57 3.44 -11.03
C ASN A 6 -8.57 2.42 -11.61
N SER A 7 -8.16 1.16 -11.83
CA SER A 7 -9.05 0.10 -12.31
C SER A 7 -10.02 -0.37 -11.21
N GLU A 8 -9.60 -0.35 -9.95
CA GLU A 8 -10.43 -0.72 -8.79
C GLU A 8 -11.08 0.49 -8.10
N ASP A 9 -10.50 1.69 -8.27
CA ASP A 9 -11.00 2.97 -7.77
C ASP A 9 -10.77 4.10 -8.79
N PRO A 10 -11.72 4.33 -9.72
CA PRO A 10 -11.57 5.34 -10.78
C PRO A 10 -11.45 6.78 -10.28
N GLU A 11 -11.85 7.07 -9.05
CA GLU A 11 -11.74 8.39 -8.42
C GLU A 11 -10.49 8.50 -7.54
N GLY A 12 -9.76 7.40 -7.35
CA GLY A 12 -8.55 7.32 -6.55
C GLY A 12 -7.41 8.16 -7.13
N ILE A 13 -6.80 9.01 -6.29
CA ILE A 13 -5.64 9.83 -6.67
C ILE A 13 -4.39 9.26 -6.01
N PRO A 14 -3.46 8.64 -6.76
CA PRO A 14 -2.20 8.17 -6.20
C PRO A 14 -1.33 9.33 -5.73
N VAL A 15 -0.95 9.33 -4.45
CA VAL A 15 -0.05 10.34 -3.87
C VAL A 15 1.18 9.65 -3.29
N PRO A 16 2.41 10.06 -3.68
CA PRO A 16 3.62 9.58 -3.03
C PRO A 16 3.68 10.04 -1.58
N TYR A 17 4.04 9.15 -0.66
CA TYR A 17 4.36 9.50 0.72
C TYR A 17 5.65 8.82 1.18
N LEU A 18 6.28 9.38 2.20
CA LEU A 18 7.48 8.81 2.82
C LEU A 18 7.09 7.96 4.03
N MET A 19 7.45 6.68 4.00
CA MET A 19 7.33 5.77 5.15
C MET A 19 8.46 6.06 6.14
N SER A 20 8.11 6.43 7.38
CA SER A 20 9.11 6.69 8.44
C SER A 20 9.70 5.41 9.05
N GLY A 21 8.99 4.28 8.93
CA GLY A 21 9.46 2.97 9.35
C GLY A 21 10.59 2.43 8.48
N GLY A 22 11.43 1.57 9.07
CA GLY A 22 12.43 0.82 8.32
C GLY A 22 11.76 -0.22 7.41
N THR A 23 12.23 -0.33 6.17
CA THR A 23 11.76 -1.34 5.20
C THR A 23 12.96 -2.06 4.58
N ASP A 24 12.73 -3.24 3.99
CA ASP A 24 13.76 -4.00 3.26
C ASP A 24 14.39 -3.18 2.14
N ASN A 25 13.65 -2.19 1.60
CA ASN A 25 14.13 -1.29 0.56
C ASN A 25 15.41 -0.53 0.97
N LYS A 26 15.63 -0.32 2.27
CA LYS A 26 16.88 0.26 2.79
C LYS A 26 18.10 -0.60 2.41
N ALA A 27 18.01 -1.91 2.59
CA ALA A 27 19.09 -2.83 2.27
C ALA A 27 19.19 -3.09 0.75
N LEU A 28 18.05 -3.15 0.06
CA LEU A 28 18.00 -3.31 -1.40
C LEU A 28 18.62 -2.10 -2.13
N HIS A 29 18.46 -0.90 -1.58
CA HIS A 29 19.05 0.31 -2.14
C HIS A 29 20.59 0.23 -2.23
N ASP A 30 21.25 -0.32 -1.20
CA ASP A 30 22.71 -0.48 -1.18
C ASP A 30 23.20 -1.45 -2.27
N LEU A 31 22.32 -2.32 -2.78
CA LEU A 31 22.58 -3.20 -3.92
C LEU A 31 22.26 -2.56 -5.28
N GLY A 32 21.86 -1.28 -5.30
CA GLY A 32 21.47 -0.55 -6.51
C GLY A 32 20.06 -0.85 -7.01
N ILE A 33 19.22 -1.52 -6.21
CA ILE A 33 17.83 -1.82 -6.57
C ILE A 33 16.95 -0.65 -6.18
N VAL A 34 16.24 -0.08 -7.15
CA VAL A 34 15.25 0.98 -6.92
C VAL A 34 13.90 0.34 -6.62
N GLY A 35 13.46 0.41 -5.36
CA GLY A 35 12.13 -0.05 -4.95
C GLY A 35 11.25 1.07 -4.42
N TYR A 36 9.94 0.85 -4.50
CA TYR A 36 8.90 1.70 -3.94
C TYR A 36 7.96 0.83 -3.10
N GLY A 37 7.60 1.30 -1.91
CA GLY A 37 6.62 0.61 -1.06
C GLY A 37 5.24 0.66 -1.70
N PHE A 38 4.54 -0.48 -1.71
CA PHE A 38 3.20 -0.59 -2.27
C PHE A 38 2.31 -1.45 -1.38
N SER A 39 1.28 -0.84 -0.79
CA SER A 39 0.30 -1.50 0.07
C SER A 39 -1.07 -0.85 -0.15
N PRO A 40 -1.79 -1.22 -1.23
CA PRO A 40 -2.95 -0.48 -1.73
C PRO A 40 -4.24 -0.77 -0.93
N LEU A 41 -4.24 -0.45 0.36
CA LEU A 41 -5.42 -0.63 1.22
C LEU A 41 -6.39 0.55 1.03
N ARG A 42 -7.67 0.24 0.78
CA ARG A 42 -8.75 1.23 0.84
C ARG A 42 -9.29 1.32 2.25
N LEU A 43 -8.88 2.36 2.99
CA LEU A 43 -9.13 2.50 4.42
C LEU A 43 -10.35 3.39 4.70
N PRO A 44 -11.13 3.13 5.78
CA PRO A 44 -12.14 4.06 6.28
C PRO A 44 -11.51 5.40 6.68
N ALA A 45 -12.24 6.50 6.46
CA ALA A 45 -11.74 7.85 6.74
C ALA A 45 -11.47 8.14 8.22
N ASP A 46 -12.12 7.40 9.11
CA ASP A 46 -12.03 7.51 10.57
C ASP A 46 -11.02 6.54 11.20
N LEU A 47 -10.37 5.69 10.41
CA LEU A 47 -9.35 4.77 10.90
C LEU A 47 -7.99 5.47 11.01
N ASP A 48 -7.49 5.63 12.24
CA ASP A 48 -6.12 6.07 12.50
C ASP A 48 -5.12 4.95 12.18
N PHE A 49 -4.89 4.72 10.89
CA PHE A 49 -4.09 3.61 10.39
C PHE A 49 -2.61 3.71 10.80
N PHE A 50 -2.05 4.92 10.85
CA PHE A 50 -0.65 5.10 11.24
C PHE A 50 -0.40 4.74 12.70
N SER A 51 -1.38 4.98 13.59
CA SER A 51 -1.28 4.56 15.00
C SER A 51 -1.24 3.04 15.20
N LEU A 52 -1.72 2.27 14.21
CA LEU A 52 -1.81 0.82 14.31
C LEU A 52 -0.48 0.11 14.04
N PHE A 53 0.50 0.76 13.40
CA PHE A 53 1.79 0.15 13.12
C PHE A 53 2.50 -0.27 14.42
N HIS A 54 2.60 -1.58 14.65
CA HIS A 54 3.11 -2.16 15.91
C HIS A 54 2.33 -1.71 17.17
N GLY A 55 1.10 -1.23 16.99
CA GLY A 55 0.21 -0.81 18.06
C GLY A 55 -0.49 -1.98 18.73
N VAL A 56 -1.23 -1.68 19.81
CA VAL A 56 -2.13 -2.67 20.41
C VAL A 56 -3.29 -2.93 19.44
N ASP A 57 -3.58 -4.21 19.20
CA ASP A 57 -4.66 -4.64 18.32
C ASP A 57 -4.53 -4.10 16.87
N GLU A 58 -3.30 -4.12 16.34
CA GLU A 58 -3.03 -3.83 14.93
C GLU A 58 -3.95 -4.68 14.03
N ARG A 59 -4.70 -4.01 13.14
CA ARG A 59 -5.74 -4.63 12.33
C ARG A 59 -6.03 -3.83 11.08
N VAL A 60 -6.70 -4.49 10.14
CA VAL A 60 -7.23 -3.87 8.92
C VAL A 60 -8.64 -4.38 8.66
N PRO A 61 -9.53 -3.57 8.05
CA PRO A 61 -10.82 -4.07 7.59
C PRO A 61 -10.65 -5.15 6.52
N LEU A 62 -11.47 -6.20 6.57
CA LEU A 62 -11.41 -7.29 5.59
C LEU A 62 -11.64 -6.81 4.16
N GLU A 63 -12.52 -5.82 3.97
CA GLU A 63 -12.76 -5.24 2.65
C GLU A 63 -11.55 -4.44 2.13
N SER A 64 -10.78 -3.79 3.01
CA SER A 64 -9.52 -3.13 2.66
C SER A 64 -8.49 -4.15 2.18
N LEU A 65 -8.40 -5.30 2.86
CA LEU A 65 -7.49 -6.38 2.50
C LEU A 65 -7.87 -7.01 1.14
N LYS A 66 -9.16 -7.30 0.92
CA LYS A 66 -9.66 -7.82 -0.35
C LYS A 66 -9.43 -6.84 -1.50
N PHE A 67 -9.69 -5.55 -1.28
CA PHE A 67 -9.40 -4.50 -2.26
C PHE A 67 -7.90 -4.47 -2.60
N GLY A 68 -7.03 -4.42 -1.59
CA GLY A 68 -5.59 -4.38 -1.81
C GLY A 68 -5.05 -5.60 -2.54
N ALA A 69 -5.61 -6.79 -2.27
CA ALA A 69 -5.26 -8.01 -3.00
C ALA A 69 -5.61 -7.93 -4.49
N ARG A 70 -6.78 -7.38 -4.85
CA ARG A 70 -7.17 -7.20 -6.26
C ARG A 70 -6.32 -6.15 -6.97
N VAL A 71 -6.04 -5.02 -6.32
CA VAL A 71 -5.14 -4.00 -6.87
C VAL A 71 -3.73 -4.55 -7.08
N LEU A 72 -3.21 -5.33 -6.12
CA LEU A 72 -1.90 -5.95 -6.25
C LEU A 72 -1.88 -6.99 -7.38
N TYR A 73 -2.93 -7.81 -7.49
CA TYR A 73 -3.10 -8.76 -8.58
C TYR A 73 -3.08 -8.05 -9.94
N GLU A 74 -3.89 -7.01 -10.10
CA GLU A 74 -3.94 -6.21 -11.33
C GLU A 74 -2.59 -5.59 -11.66
N PHE A 75 -1.87 -5.08 -10.65
CA PHE A 75 -0.54 -4.53 -10.86
C PHE A 75 0.49 -5.57 -11.32
N LEU A 76 0.38 -6.83 -10.91
CA LEU A 76 1.34 -7.87 -11.29
C LEU A 76 1.01 -8.51 -12.64
N GLU A 77 -0.27 -8.69 -12.96
CA GLU A 77 -0.71 -9.38 -14.17
C GLU A 77 -0.80 -8.44 -15.39
N ASN A 78 -1.19 -7.17 -15.18
CA ASN A 78 -1.56 -6.24 -16.26
C ASN A 78 -0.70 -4.95 -16.24
N ALA A 79 0.51 -5.03 -15.70
CA ALA A 79 1.44 -3.91 -15.52
C ALA A 79 1.76 -3.14 -16.82
#